data_AF-A0A1U7P3P4-F1
#
_entry.id   AF-A0A1U7P3P4-F1
#
_cell.length_a   1.000
_cell.length_b   1.000
_cell.length_c   1.000
_cell.angle_alpha   90.00
_cell.angle_beta   90.00
_cell.angle_gamma   90.00
#
_symmetry.space_group_name_H-M   'P 1'
#
loop_
_entity.id
_entity.type
_entity.pdbx_description
1 polymer ?
#
loop_
_entity_poly.entity_id
_entity_poly.type
_entity_poly.pdbx_seq_one_letter_code
_entity_poly.pdbx_strand_id
1 'polypeptide(L)'
;MVHVRFIIPNLPPNTPDGVLFLTGDHRKWGNDPEGWTFKRSGPGAVLEADLPAGALLGVKVRMLHDGKPIEEGDAWGGRTPAHQAVVHGDMEIQLQLEGWQDNRKGRGRPSASAPPREELTLAAPWGEQIVRLWWPESSTLPLPLLIMHDGQNVYDEAATFAGQSWSVAEAAQTLADEGHPCLIAALSVNDERSRRYVPFPFEMNAFNPGADEYLDWIAATLKPALAERFGTAAQTALAGSSFGGLVTLYGGLRAPTEFATLGVFSPAIFPADFELLRWMEPRTAPQARIWLDMGDHEAASLDGAAEMVSLTHALAGQLRPKVSEVHVTIGADHWHDEAAWAARFPAFLRWWLTDLSASH
;
A
#
# COMPACT_ATOMS: atom_id res chain seq x y z
N MET A 1 -13.94 -26.42 11.10
CA MET A 1 -12.93 -26.54 10.04
C MET A 1 -13.64 -27.01 8.80
N VAL A 2 -13.19 -26.54 7.65
CA VAL A 2 -13.77 -26.69 6.32
C VAL A 2 -12.70 -27.30 5.43
N HIS A 3 -13.07 -28.27 4.59
CA HIS A 3 -12.12 -28.93 3.72
C HIS A 3 -11.86 -28.08 2.47
N VAL A 4 -10.60 -27.68 2.26
CA VAL A 4 -10.20 -26.84 1.13
C VAL A 4 -9.17 -27.59 0.28
N ARG A 5 -9.44 -27.62 -1.03
CA ARG A 5 -8.56 -28.24 -2.02
C ARG A 5 -7.94 -27.17 -2.90
N PHE A 6 -6.65 -26.94 -2.74
CA PHE A 6 -5.86 -26.05 -3.59
C PHE A 6 -5.40 -26.82 -4.82
N ILE A 7 -5.71 -26.29 -6.00
CA ILE A 7 -5.47 -26.96 -7.28
C ILE A 7 -4.63 -26.04 -8.15
N ILE A 8 -3.43 -26.50 -8.47
CA ILE A 8 -2.61 -25.93 -9.53
C ILE A 8 -2.93 -26.74 -10.79
N PRO A 9 -3.69 -26.21 -11.76
CA PRO A 9 -4.14 -27.00 -12.89
C PRO A 9 -2.99 -27.38 -13.82
N ASN A 10 -2.03 -26.47 -14.02
CA ASN A 10 -0.83 -26.68 -14.81
C ASN A 10 0.35 -25.97 -14.15
N LEU A 11 1.52 -26.61 -14.16
CA LEU A 11 2.75 -25.91 -13.83
C LEU A 11 3.24 -25.03 -14.99
N PRO A 12 3.85 -23.87 -14.70
CA PRO A 12 4.55 -23.10 -15.72
C PRO A 12 5.68 -23.91 -16.38
N PRO A 13 5.97 -23.66 -17.67
CA PRO A 13 7.18 -24.17 -18.31
C PRO A 13 8.42 -23.79 -17.52
N ASN A 14 9.44 -24.65 -17.48
CA ASN A 14 10.67 -24.47 -16.70
C ASN A 14 10.47 -24.38 -15.17
N THR A 15 9.40 -24.97 -14.64
CA THR A 15 9.24 -25.12 -13.18
C THR A 15 10.45 -25.86 -12.60
N PRO A 16 11.17 -25.29 -11.62
CA PRO A 16 12.31 -25.97 -11.00
C PRO A 16 11.91 -27.29 -10.34
N ASP A 17 12.86 -28.23 -10.24
CA ASP A 17 12.67 -29.41 -9.42
C ASP A 17 12.70 -29.02 -7.93
N GLY A 18 11.92 -29.68 -7.09
CA GLY A 18 11.89 -29.38 -5.66
C GLY A 18 10.57 -29.72 -4.98
N VAL A 19 10.42 -29.23 -3.75
CA VAL A 19 9.19 -29.38 -2.99
C VAL A 19 8.29 -28.18 -3.25
N LEU A 20 7.17 -28.41 -3.92
CA LEU A 20 6.14 -27.41 -4.16
C LEU A 20 5.26 -27.29 -2.91
N PHE A 21 5.09 -26.09 -2.38
CA PHE A 21 4.33 -25.85 -1.15
C PHE A 21 3.54 -24.55 -1.17
N LEU A 22 2.50 -24.49 -0.34
CA LEU A 22 1.67 -23.30 -0.16
C LEU A 22 2.14 -22.51 1.06
N THR A 23 2.18 -21.18 0.93
CA THR A 23 2.41 -20.25 2.02
C THR A 23 1.41 -19.10 1.93
N GLY A 24 1.32 -18.28 2.98
CA GLY A 24 0.38 -17.16 3.03
C GLY A 24 0.09 -16.72 4.44
N ASP A 25 -0.99 -15.95 4.61
CA ASP A 25 -1.36 -15.32 5.89
C ASP A 25 -1.56 -16.33 7.01
N HIS A 26 -2.22 -17.45 6.71
CA HIS A 26 -2.48 -18.58 7.62
C HIS A 26 -1.21 -19.17 8.26
N ARG A 27 -0.01 -18.86 7.72
CA ARG A 27 1.29 -19.31 8.24
C ARG A 27 2.31 -18.18 8.36
N LYS A 28 1.87 -16.92 8.36
CA LYS A 28 2.74 -15.74 8.43
C LYS A 28 3.84 -15.77 7.35
N TRP A 29 3.50 -16.20 6.14
CA TRP A 29 4.40 -16.21 4.99
C TRP A 29 5.70 -17.04 5.17
N GLY A 30 5.66 -18.08 6.03
CA GLY A 30 6.78 -18.96 6.31
C GLY A 30 7.33 -19.73 5.10
N ASN A 31 8.61 -20.13 5.18
CA ASN A 31 9.33 -20.86 4.12
C ASN A 31 9.41 -22.38 4.34
N ASP A 32 8.89 -22.87 5.47
CA ASP A 32 8.89 -24.29 5.78
C ASP A 32 7.77 -25.01 4.99
N PRO A 33 8.10 -25.99 4.13
CA PRO A 33 7.10 -26.73 3.37
C PRO A 33 6.28 -27.70 4.24
N GLU A 34 6.71 -28.05 5.46
CA GLU A 34 6.07 -29.09 6.27
C GLU A 34 4.56 -28.83 6.48
N GLY A 35 3.76 -29.86 6.21
CA GLY A 35 2.30 -29.83 6.33
C GLY A 35 1.56 -29.13 5.19
N TRP A 36 2.26 -28.48 4.25
CA TRP A 36 1.67 -27.67 3.17
C TRP A 36 2.27 -27.98 1.81
N THR A 37 2.63 -29.24 1.57
CA THR A 37 3.22 -29.70 0.32
C THR A 37 2.15 -30.13 -0.69
N PHE A 38 2.31 -29.71 -1.94
CA PHE A 38 1.48 -30.16 -3.03
C PHE A 38 1.90 -31.55 -3.51
N LYS A 39 0.91 -32.39 -3.82
CA LYS A 39 1.10 -33.67 -4.49
C LYS A 39 0.89 -33.50 -5.99
N ARG A 40 1.80 -34.06 -6.80
CA ARG A 40 1.65 -34.04 -8.28
C ARG A 40 0.35 -34.73 -8.69
N SER A 41 -0.36 -34.13 -9.65
CA SER A 41 -1.60 -34.65 -10.22
C SER A 41 -1.66 -34.28 -11.70
N GLY A 42 -1.31 -35.23 -12.58
CA GLY A 42 -1.20 -34.97 -14.02
C GLY A 42 -0.19 -33.84 -14.33
N PRO A 43 -0.54 -32.83 -15.15
CA PRO A 43 0.32 -31.68 -15.44
C PRO A 43 0.41 -30.66 -14.29
N GLY A 44 -0.38 -30.86 -13.23
CA GLY A 44 -0.56 -29.93 -12.13
C GLY A 44 -0.18 -30.51 -10.77
N ALA A 45 -0.75 -29.92 -9.73
CA ALA A 45 -0.57 -30.37 -8.36
C ALA A 45 -1.76 -30.02 -7.46
N VAL A 46 -1.96 -30.79 -6.40
CA VAL A 46 -3.09 -30.63 -5.48
C VAL A 46 -2.59 -30.66 -4.03
N LEU A 47 -3.14 -29.77 -3.21
CA LEU A 47 -2.95 -29.74 -1.76
C LEU A 47 -4.32 -29.70 -1.10
N GLU A 48 -4.50 -30.49 -0.07
CA GLU A 48 -5.71 -30.51 0.74
C GLU A 48 -5.37 -30.03 2.15
N ALA A 49 -6.19 -29.14 2.68
CA ALA A 49 -6.04 -28.62 4.03
C ALA A 49 -7.41 -28.33 4.65
N ASP A 50 -7.48 -28.45 5.96
CA ASP A 50 -8.64 -28.02 6.72
C ASP A 50 -8.39 -26.59 7.22
N LEU A 51 -9.33 -25.68 6.95
CA LEU A 51 -9.23 -24.26 7.32
C LEU A 51 -10.48 -23.79 8.07
N PRO A 52 -10.40 -22.74 8.91
CA PRO A 52 -11.60 -22.17 9.54
C PRO A 52 -12.56 -21.60 8.50
N ALA A 53 -13.87 -21.78 8.69
CA ALA A 53 -14.86 -21.02 7.95
C ALA A 53 -14.70 -19.52 8.28
N GLY A 54 -14.88 -18.67 7.29
CA GLY A 54 -14.62 -17.23 7.35
C GLY A 54 -13.15 -16.85 7.26
N ALA A 55 -12.21 -17.80 7.07
CA ALA A 55 -10.80 -17.46 6.90
C ALA A 55 -10.59 -16.65 5.60
N LEU A 56 -9.79 -15.60 5.73
CA LEU A 56 -9.32 -14.79 4.61
C LEU A 56 -7.92 -15.26 4.24
N LEU A 57 -7.79 -15.77 3.02
CA LEU A 57 -6.58 -16.37 2.51
C LEU A 57 -5.93 -15.47 1.44
N GLY A 58 -4.86 -14.76 1.79
CA GLY A 58 -3.82 -14.38 0.84
C GLY A 58 -2.77 -15.48 0.80
N VAL A 59 -2.63 -16.17 -0.35
CA VAL A 59 -1.71 -17.30 -0.50
C VAL A 59 -0.83 -17.18 -1.73
N LYS A 60 0.36 -17.75 -1.61
CA LYS A 60 1.28 -17.95 -2.73
C LYS A 60 1.86 -19.35 -2.75
N VAL A 61 2.23 -19.77 -3.95
CA VAL A 61 2.94 -21.01 -4.21
C VAL A 61 4.44 -20.75 -4.21
N ARG A 62 5.19 -21.58 -3.48
CA ARG A 62 6.65 -21.58 -3.44
C ARG A 62 7.20 -22.95 -3.80
N MET A 63 8.42 -22.95 -4.35
CA MET A 63 9.22 -24.14 -4.61
C MET A 63 10.45 -24.09 -3.72
N LEU A 64 10.67 -25.12 -2.90
CA LEU A 64 11.95 -25.30 -2.21
C LEU A 64 12.90 -26.08 -3.13
N HIS A 65 13.83 -25.36 -3.75
CA HIS A 65 14.85 -25.91 -4.66
C HIS A 65 16.23 -25.70 -4.04
N ASP A 66 17.00 -26.78 -3.84
CA ASP A 66 18.33 -26.73 -3.24
C ASP A 66 18.41 -25.93 -1.92
N GLY A 67 17.39 -26.09 -1.08
CA GLY A 67 17.28 -25.40 0.21
C GLY A 67 16.94 -23.92 0.13
N LYS A 68 16.62 -23.39 -1.07
CA LYS A 68 16.22 -22.00 -1.29
C LYS A 68 14.77 -21.94 -1.76
N PRO A 69 13.91 -21.13 -1.13
CA PRO A 69 12.56 -20.91 -1.60
C PRO A 69 12.58 -20.01 -2.85
N ILE A 70 11.87 -20.43 -3.89
CA ILE A 70 11.55 -19.65 -5.09
C ILE A 70 10.04 -19.44 -5.06
N GLU A 71 9.60 -18.20 -5.19
CA GLU A 71 8.17 -17.85 -5.18
C GLU A 71 7.62 -17.75 -6.60
N GLU A 72 6.34 -18.04 -6.76
CA GLU A 72 5.63 -17.75 -8.00
C GLU A 72 5.81 -16.28 -8.42
N GLY A 73 5.76 -16.06 -9.73
CA GLY A 73 5.98 -14.76 -10.35
C GLY A 73 5.18 -14.59 -11.62
N ASP A 74 5.29 -13.40 -12.20
CA ASP A 74 4.74 -13.09 -13.51
C ASP A 74 5.54 -13.78 -14.64
N ALA A 75 5.05 -13.68 -15.88
CA ALA A 75 5.73 -14.21 -17.07
C ALA A 75 7.14 -13.62 -17.32
N TRP A 76 7.47 -12.49 -16.70
CA TRP A 76 8.74 -11.77 -16.81
C TRP A 76 9.69 -12.04 -15.64
N GLY A 77 9.36 -13.01 -14.77
CA GLY A 77 10.16 -13.37 -13.60
C GLY A 77 10.12 -12.32 -12.48
N GLY A 78 9.16 -11.41 -12.53
CA GLY A 78 8.82 -10.44 -11.51
C GLY A 78 7.87 -11.03 -10.47
N ARG A 79 7.49 -10.19 -9.49
CA ARG A 79 6.52 -10.56 -8.46
C ARG A 79 5.11 -10.56 -9.07
N THR A 80 4.25 -11.42 -8.54
CA THR A 80 2.81 -11.42 -8.83
C THR A 80 2.03 -11.28 -7.52
N PRO A 81 0.81 -10.71 -7.53
CA PRO A 81 -0.06 -10.66 -6.35
C PRO A 81 -0.34 -12.03 -5.73
N ALA A 82 -0.79 -12.03 -4.49
CA ALA A 82 -1.25 -13.25 -3.84
C ALA A 82 -2.58 -13.71 -4.45
N HIS A 83 -2.82 -15.02 -4.46
CA HIS A 83 -4.16 -15.55 -4.70
C HIS A 83 -5.01 -15.27 -3.47
N GLN A 84 -6.20 -14.72 -3.68
CA GLN A 84 -7.11 -14.33 -2.61
C GLN A 84 -8.37 -15.19 -2.62
N ALA A 85 -8.78 -15.65 -1.44
CA ALA A 85 -10.01 -16.42 -1.28
C ALA A 85 -10.61 -16.25 0.11
N VAL A 86 -11.94 -16.37 0.18
CA VAL A 86 -12.70 -16.42 1.43
C VAL A 86 -13.24 -17.83 1.62
N VAL A 87 -12.94 -18.44 2.76
CA VAL A 87 -13.40 -19.81 3.08
C VAL A 87 -14.83 -19.76 3.59
N HIS A 88 -15.80 -20.37 2.88
CA HIS A 88 -17.20 -20.40 3.33
C HIS A 88 -17.73 -21.81 3.65
N GLY A 89 -17.18 -22.82 2.99
CA GLY A 89 -17.58 -24.22 3.06
C GLY A 89 -16.64 -25.05 2.19
N ASP A 90 -16.88 -26.36 2.07
CA ASP A 90 -15.97 -27.22 1.31
C ASP A 90 -15.81 -26.69 -0.12
N MET A 91 -14.57 -26.40 -0.51
CA MET A 91 -14.32 -25.65 -1.75
C MET A 91 -13.00 -26.04 -2.40
N GLU A 92 -12.92 -25.76 -3.69
CA GLU A 92 -11.68 -25.85 -4.46
C GLU A 92 -11.19 -24.44 -4.81
N ILE A 93 -9.89 -24.19 -4.60
CA ILE A 93 -9.23 -22.93 -4.95
C ILE A 93 -8.27 -23.22 -6.10
N GLN A 94 -8.52 -22.62 -7.27
CA GLN A 94 -7.66 -22.74 -8.43
C GLN A 94 -6.53 -21.71 -8.35
N LEU A 95 -5.28 -22.19 -8.34
CA LEU A 95 -4.07 -21.37 -8.27
C LEU A 95 -3.43 -21.36 -9.66
N GLN A 96 -3.68 -20.30 -10.43
CA GLN A 96 -3.12 -20.14 -11.77
C GLN A 96 -1.71 -19.55 -11.67
N LEU A 97 -0.71 -20.33 -12.04
CA LEU A 97 0.68 -19.89 -12.01
C LEU A 97 1.11 -19.42 -13.40
N GLU A 98 1.65 -18.20 -13.50
CA GLU A 98 2.20 -17.68 -14.76
C GLU A 98 3.68 -18.04 -14.93
N GLY A 99 4.43 -18.03 -13.83
CA GLY A 99 5.87 -18.23 -13.84
C GLY A 99 6.47 -18.30 -12.44
N TRP A 100 7.79 -18.12 -12.40
CA TRP A 100 8.59 -18.13 -11.18
C TRP A 100 9.46 -16.88 -11.13
N GLN A 101 9.64 -16.31 -9.94
CA GLN A 101 10.54 -15.17 -9.76
C GLN A 101 11.98 -15.55 -10.12
N ASP A 102 12.66 -14.69 -10.88
CA ASP A 102 14.02 -14.92 -11.32
C ASP A 102 14.84 -13.61 -11.42
N ASN A 103 16.05 -13.69 -11.97
CA ASN A 103 16.97 -12.57 -12.08
C ASN A 103 16.51 -11.47 -13.06
N ARG A 104 15.51 -11.73 -13.91
CA ARG A 104 14.88 -10.70 -14.74
C ARG A 104 14.12 -9.71 -13.86
N LYS A 105 13.54 -10.14 -12.73
CA LYS A 105 12.80 -9.28 -11.79
C LYS A 105 11.79 -8.38 -12.50
N GLY A 106 10.98 -8.96 -13.39
CA GLY A 106 9.96 -8.23 -14.16
C GLY A 106 10.51 -7.39 -15.32
N ARG A 107 11.82 -7.36 -15.57
CA ARG A 107 12.40 -6.58 -16.68
C ARG A 107 11.82 -7.02 -18.02
N GLY A 108 11.30 -6.06 -18.77
CA GLY A 108 10.62 -6.27 -20.04
C GLY A 108 9.10 -6.39 -19.93
N ARG A 109 8.53 -6.34 -18.72
CA ARG A 109 7.08 -6.19 -18.51
C ARG A 109 6.63 -4.83 -19.08
N PRO A 110 5.57 -4.78 -19.90
CA PRO A 110 4.96 -3.52 -20.31
C PRO A 110 4.44 -2.76 -19.08
N SER A 111 4.76 -1.48 -18.98
CA SER A 111 4.23 -0.61 -17.92
C SER A 111 2.77 -0.30 -18.18
N ALA A 112 1.93 -0.39 -17.14
CA ALA A 112 0.55 0.05 -17.13
C ALA A 112 0.39 1.53 -16.74
N SER A 113 1.38 2.13 -16.08
CA SER A 113 1.37 3.54 -15.65
C SER A 113 2.53 4.33 -16.29
N ALA A 114 2.36 5.65 -16.40
CA ALA A 114 3.46 6.53 -16.76
C ALA A 114 4.60 6.45 -15.72
N PRO A 115 5.87 6.43 -16.16
CA PRO A 115 7.02 6.53 -15.24
C PRO A 115 7.12 7.94 -14.65
N PRO A 116 7.92 8.14 -13.58
CA PRO A 116 8.26 9.50 -13.17
C PRO A 116 8.95 10.24 -14.32
N ARG A 117 8.70 11.55 -14.40
CA ARG A 117 9.33 12.43 -15.38
C ARG A 117 10.72 12.87 -14.95
N GLU A 118 10.93 12.94 -13.64
CA GLU A 118 12.18 13.39 -13.06
C GLU A 118 12.43 12.72 -11.70
N GLU A 119 13.70 12.56 -11.34
CA GLU A 119 14.12 12.21 -9.99
C GLU A 119 15.01 13.32 -9.43
N LEU A 120 14.68 13.75 -8.22
CA LEU A 120 15.44 14.73 -7.45
C LEU A 120 16.04 14.05 -6.23
N THR A 121 17.33 14.23 -6.00
CA THR A 121 18.00 13.78 -4.78
C THR A 121 18.18 14.95 -3.83
N LEU A 122 17.64 14.82 -2.62
CA LEU A 122 17.72 15.83 -1.57
C LEU A 122 18.46 15.27 -0.35
N ALA A 123 19.27 16.10 0.31
CA ALA A 123 19.88 15.72 1.58
C ALA A 123 18.80 15.63 2.68
N ALA A 124 18.89 14.61 3.54
CA ALA A 124 18.02 14.39 4.68
C ALA A 124 18.81 13.92 5.90
N PRO A 125 18.24 13.95 7.12
CA PRO A 125 18.90 13.46 8.34
C PRO A 125 19.38 12.00 8.27
N TRP A 126 18.75 11.18 7.42
CA TRP A 126 19.08 9.78 7.17
C TRP A 126 19.92 9.54 5.91
N GLY A 127 20.51 10.59 5.34
CA GLY A 127 21.28 10.52 4.08
C GLY A 127 20.49 11.06 2.89
N GLU A 128 20.84 10.61 1.69
CA GLU A 128 20.17 11.06 0.46
C GLU A 128 18.76 10.47 0.34
N GLN A 129 17.79 11.34 0.03
CA GLN A 129 16.41 10.99 -0.22
C GLN A 129 16.08 11.22 -1.70
N ILE A 130 15.69 10.15 -2.40
CA ILE A 130 15.20 10.23 -3.77
C ILE A 130 13.72 10.63 -3.75
N VAL A 131 13.38 11.63 -4.54
CA VAL A 131 12.03 12.16 -4.76
C VAL A 131 11.70 11.97 -6.23
N ARG A 132 10.66 11.18 -6.51
CA ARG A 132 10.28 10.81 -7.88
C ARG A 132 9.07 11.64 -8.30
N LEU A 133 9.26 12.48 -9.30
CA LEU A 133 8.34 13.56 -9.66
C LEU A 133 7.55 13.22 -10.92
N TRP A 134 6.26 13.55 -10.92
CA TRP A 134 5.40 13.47 -12.09
C TRP A 134 4.41 14.63 -12.13
N TRP A 135 4.14 15.15 -13.32
CA TRP A 135 3.11 16.16 -13.58
C TRP A 135 2.67 16.07 -15.05
N PRO A 136 1.42 16.43 -15.38
CA PRO A 136 0.94 16.46 -16.77
C PRO A 136 1.72 17.47 -17.62
N GLU A 137 1.99 17.14 -18.89
CA GLU A 137 2.86 17.97 -19.76
C GLU A 137 2.34 19.39 -20.02
N SER A 138 1.03 19.52 -20.25
CA SER A 138 0.40 20.78 -20.61
C SER A 138 -0.33 21.38 -19.42
N SER A 139 0.41 21.83 -18.41
CA SER A 139 -0.18 22.43 -17.20
C SER A 139 0.44 23.75 -16.82
N THR A 140 -0.41 24.65 -16.31
CA THR A 140 0.01 25.94 -15.79
C THR A 140 0.38 25.78 -14.32
N LEU A 141 1.62 26.14 -13.97
CA LEU A 141 2.10 26.16 -12.59
C LEU A 141 1.60 27.41 -11.84
N PRO A 142 1.45 27.37 -10.50
CA PRO A 142 1.69 26.22 -9.62
C PRO A 142 0.54 25.21 -9.62
N LEU A 143 0.87 23.93 -9.45
CA LEU A 143 -0.11 22.84 -9.31
C LEU A 143 -0.36 22.49 -7.83
N PRO A 144 -1.55 21.96 -7.48
CA PRO A 144 -1.72 21.23 -6.22
C PRO A 144 -0.67 20.13 -6.07
N LEU A 145 -0.07 20.00 -4.89
CA LEU A 145 1.00 19.05 -4.63
C LEU A 145 0.49 17.83 -3.86
N LEU A 146 0.65 16.64 -4.42
CA LEU A 146 0.46 15.38 -3.73
C LEU A 146 1.82 14.83 -3.31
N ILE A 147 2.01 14.63 -2.01
CA ILE A 147 3.18 13.92 -1.45
C ILE A 147 2.74 12.49 -1.13
N MET A 148 3.30 11.52 -1.84
CA MET A 148 3.03 10.10 -1.62
C MET A 148 4.17 9.44 -0.85
N HIS A 149 3.82 8.76 0.24
CA HIS A 149 4.70 7.78 0.88
C HIS A 149 4.90 6.55 -0.02
N ASP A 150 5.89 5.72 0.29
CA ASP A 150 6.17 4.48 -0.45
C ASP A 150 6.33 4.70 -1.96
N GLY A 151 7.16 5.67 -2.35
CA GLY A 151 7.34 6.09 -3.74
C GLY A 151 7.76 4.98 -4.72
N GLN A 152 8.30 3.88 -4.22
CA GLN A 152 8.58 2.66 -4.98
C GLN A 152 7.33 1.95 -5.52
N ASN A 153 6.15 2.19 -4.94
CA ASN A 153 4.87 1.58 -5.31
C ASN A 153 3.93 2.55 -6.04
N VAL A 154 4.34 3.81 -6.24
CA VAL A 154 3.48 4.87 -6.84
C VAL A 154 3.37 4.71 -8.36
N TYR A 155 4.46 4.30 -9.01
CA TYR A 155 4.55 4.13 -10.46
C TYR A 155 4.64 2.64 -10.82
N ASP A 156 4.12 2.26 -11.99
CA ASP A 156 4.10 0.86 -12.45
C ASP A 156 5.44 0.43 -13.05
N GLU A 157 6.46 0.28 -12.22
CA GLU A 157 7.77 -0.16 -12.68
C GLU A 157 7.97 -1.68 -12.50
N ALA A 158 8.91 -2.24 -13.25
CA ALA A 158 9.19 -3.68 -13.26
C ALA A 158 9.47 -4.30 -11.86
N ALA A 159 9.87 -3.48 -10.88
CA ALA A 159 10.31 -3.91 -9.55
C ALA A 159 9.36 -3.51 -8.40
N THR A 160 8.05 -3.42 -8.63
CA THR A 160 7.08 -3.15 -7.56
C THR A 160 7.11 -4.21 -6.46
N PHE A 161 6.87 -3.81 -5.21
CA PHE A 161 7.05 -4.69 -4.05
C PHE A 161 6.11 -5.90 -4.04
N ALA A 162 4.87 -5.74 -4.52
CA ALA A 162 3.87 -6.81 -4.61
C ALA A 162 3.64 -7.34 -6.04
N GLY A 163 4.31 -6.79 -7.05
CA GLY A 163 4.01 -7.05 -8.46
C GLY A 163 2.96 -6.10 -9.05
N GLN A 164 2.39 -5.22 -8.23
CA GLN A 164 1.44 -4.16 -8.64
C GLN A 164 1.84 -2.83 -8.02
N SER A 165 1.40 -1.75 -8.67
CA SER A 165 1.57 -0.36 -8.21
C SER A 165 0.20 0.28 -7.95
N TRP A 166 0.22 1.45 -7.32
CA TRP A 166 -0.97 2.26 -7.14
C TRP A 166 -1.47 2.91 -8.44
N SER A 167 -0.68 2.87 -9.52
CA SER A 167 -0.97 3.54 -10.80
C SER A 167 -1.36 5.02 -10.61
N VAL A 168 -0.68 5.70 -9.69
CA VAL A 168 -1.01 7.06 -9.24
C VAL A 168 -0.88 8.07 -10.36
N ALA A 169 0.12 7.93 -11.24
CA ALA A 169 0.31 8.82 -12.38
C ALA A 169 -0.80 8.68 -13.43
N GLU A 170 -1.31 7.46 -13.65
CA GLU A 170 -2.44 7.23 -14.56
C GLU A 170 -3.74 7.83 -14.00
N ALA A 171 -4.01 7.62 -12.71
CA ALA A 171 -5.15 8.24 -12.04
C ALA A 171 -5.06 9.78 -12.10
N ALA A 172 -3.88 10.34 -11.81
CA ALA A 172 -3.66 11.78 -11.88
C ALA A 172 -3.74 12.34 -13.31
N GLN A 173 -3.31 11.59 -14.33
CA GLN A 173 -3.46 11.99 -15.73
C GLN A 173 -4.95 12.03 -16.13
N THR A 174 -5.74 11.04 -15.71
CA THR A 174 -7.19 11.03 -15.94
C THR A 174 -7.85 12.27 -15.35
N LEU A 175 -7.52 12.62 -14.10
CA LEU A 175 -8.04 13.84 -13.47
C LEU A 175 -7.51 15.12 -14.13
N ALA A 176 -6.26 15.14 -14.61
CA ALA A 176 -5.72 16.26 -15.37
C ALA A 176 -6.49 16.50 -16.68
N ASP A 177 -6.84 15.44 -17.39
CA ASP A 177 -7.65 15.50 -18.62
C ASP A 177 -9.09 15.98 -18.33
N GLU A 178 -9.61 15.74 -17.12
CA GLU A 178 -10.86 16.31 -16.60
C GLU A 178 -10.72 17.78 -16.13
N GLY A 179 -9.54 18.38 -16.21
CA GLY A 179 -9.28 19.78 -15.81
C GLY A 179 -8.79 19.97 -14.37
N HIS A 180 -8.41 18.88 -13.70
CA HIS A 180 -7.94 18.86 -12.31
C HIS A 180 -6.50 18.33 -12.22
N PRO A 181 -5.49 19.04 -12.74
CA PRO A 181 -4.10 18.58 -12.72
C PRO A 181 -3.46 18.70 -11.33
N CYS A 182 -2.48 17.84 -11.04
CA CYS A 182 -1.66 17.92 -9.84
C CYS A 182 -0.19 17.55 -10.11
N LEU A 183 0.70 18.00 -9.22
CA LEU A 183 2.09 17.58 -9.14
C LEU A 183 2.21 16.44 -8.11
N ILE A 184 2.91 15.37 -8.47
CA ILE A 184 3.14 14.22 -7.59
C ILE A 184 4.61 14.21 -7.17
N ALA A 185 4.85 14.14 -5.87
CA ALA A 185 6.15 13.90 -5.26
C ALA A 185 6.12 12.58 -4.48
N ALA A 186 6.68 11.53 -5.06
CA ALA A 186 6.71 10.20 -4.49
C ALA A 186 8.02 9.95 -3.72
N LEU A 187 7.91 9.58 -2.46
CA LEU A 187 9.03 9.45 -1.53
C LEU A 187 9.40 7.98 -1.33
N SER A 188 10.41 7.53 -2.06
CA SER A 188 10.91 6.16 -1.91
C SER A 188 11.46 5.92 -0.51
N VAL A 189 11.20 4.75 0.04
CA VAL A 189 11.70 4.37 1.36
C VAL A 189 12.38 3.01 1.30
N ASN A 190 13.41 2.83 2.11
CA ASN A 190 14.19 1.61 2.21
C ASN A 190 13.80 0.81 3.47
N ASP A 191 14.73 0.01 3.99
CA ASP A 191 14.62 -0.74 5.24
C ASP A 191 14.31 0.13 6.47
N GLU A 192 14.53 1.45 6.40
CA GLU A 192 14.16 2.40 7.45
C GLU A 192 12.67 2.76 7.47
N ARG A 193 11.81 2.13 6.64
CA ARG A 193 10.37 2.45 6.54
C ARG A 193 9.66 2.46 7.89
N SER A 194 9.84 1.42 8.70
CA SER A 194 9.22 1.32 10.02
C SER A 194 9.69 2.44 10.95
N ARG A 195 10.98 2.80 10.90
CA ARG A 195 11.52 3.92 11.68
C ARG A 195 10.95 5.26 11.24
N ARG A 196 10.87 5.52 9.93
CA ARG A 196 10.37 6.81 9.42
C ARG A 196 8.87 6.97 9.56
N TYR A 197 8.09 5.88 9.57
CA TYR A 197 6.62 5.97 9.50
C TYR A 197 5.91 5.66 10.82
N VAL A 198 6.54 4.92 11.74
CA VAL A 198 5.95 4.64 13.06
C VAL A 198 6.45 5.69 14.06
N PRO A 199 5.58 6.59 14.57
CA PRO A 199 5.99 7.70 15.43
C PRO A 199 6.24 7.29 16.89
N PHE A 200 6.01 6.02 17.23
CA PHE A 200 6.13 5.49 18.59
C PHE A 200 7.16 4.37 18.67
N PRO A 201 7.83 4.17 19.82
CA PRO A 201 8.72 3.03 20.01
C PRO A 201 8.00 1.70 19.79
N PHE A 202 8.49 0.90 18.84
CA PHE A 202 7.87 -0.36 18.44
C PHE A 202 8.96 -1.35 17.98
N GLU A 203 8.72 -2.66 18.09
CA GLU A 203 9.74 -3.66 17.77
C GLU A 203 10.30 -3.50 16.35
N MET A 204 9.45 -3.23 15.36
CA MET A 204 9.85 -3.07 13.96
C MET A 204 10.68 -1.80 13.68
N ASN A 205 10.74 -0.84 14.59
CA ASN A 205 11.62 0.33 14.49
C ASN A 205 12.77 0.30 15.52
N ALA A 206 13.04 -0.86 16.11
CA ALA A 206 14.04 -1.04 17.17
C ALA A 206 13.85 -0.06 18.34
N PHE A 207 12.59 0.31 18.63
CA PHE A 207 12.22 1.28 19.66
C PHE A 207 12.81 2.69 19.46
N ASN A 208 13.16 3.06 18.22
CA ASN A 208 13.77 4.32 17.87
C ASN A 208 12.95 5.04 16.77
N PRO A 209 11.85 5.73 17.11
CA PRO A 209 10.98 6.37 16.12
C PRO A 209 11.65 7.58 15.46
N GLY A 210 11.51 7.71 14.14
CA GLY A 210 12.06 8.80 13.31
C GLY A 210 11.00 9.58 12.51
N ALA A 211 9.71 9.40 12.82
CA ALA A 211 8.62 10.05 12.09
C ALA A 211 8.61 11.58 12.24
N ASP A 212 9.12 12.10 13.36
CA ASP A 212 9.26 13.54 13.55
C ASP A 212 10.29 14.14 12.60
N GLU A 213 11.51 13.60 12.59
CA GLU A 213 12.58 13.97 11.65
C GLU A 213 12.11 13.86 10.19
N TYR A 214 11.34 12.81 9.86
CA TYR A 214 10.83 12.58 8.51
C TYR A 214 9.86 13.67 8.05
N LEU A 215 8.86 13.97 8.87
CA LEU A 215 7.85 14.97 8.57
C LEU A 215 8.41 16.41 8.66
N ASP A 216 9.38 16.66 9.54
CA ASP A 216 10.08 17.95 9.61
C ASP A 216 10.91 18.19 8.34
N TRP A 217 11.59 17.16 7.82
CA TRP A 217 12.28 17.24 6.53
C TRP A 217 11.31 17.47 5.36
N ILE A 218 10.12 16.86 5.37
CA ILE A 218 9.10 17.14 4.36
C ILE A 218 8.73 18.64 4.39
N ALA A 219 8.47 19.19 5.58
CA ALA A 219 8.05 20.57 5.75
C ALA A 219 9.17 21.58 5.44
N ALA A 220 10.38 21.34 5.94
CA ALA A 220 11.47 22.30 5.92
C ALA A 220 12.44 22.14 4.73
N THR A 221 12.42 21.01 4.02
CA THR A 221 13.35 20.73 2.91
C THR A 221 12.60 20.41 1.62
N LEU A 222 11.74 19.39 1.62
CA LEU A 222 11.04 18.96 0.40
C LEU A 222 10.10 20.05 -0.14
N LYS A 223 9.16 20.53 0.67
CA LYS A 223 8.17 21.53 0.24
C LYS A 223 8.85 22.80 -0.31
N PRO A 224 9.86 23.40 0.36
CA PRO A 224 10.59 24.54 -0.19
C PRO A 224 11.32 24.24 -1.51
N ALA A 225 11.99 23.09 -1.61
CA ALA A 225 12.71 22.71 -2.84
C ALA A 225 11.75 22.54 -4.04
N LEU A 226 10.55 22.01 -3.81
CA LEU A 226 9.52 21.92 -4.85
C LEU A 226 8.92 23.29 -5.16
N ALA A 227 8.70 24.14 -4.15
CA ALA A 227 8.15 25.48 -4.34
C ALA A 227 9.08 26.39 -5.17
N GLU A 228 10.40 26.27 -5.02
CA GLU A 228 11.38 27.00 -5.83
C GLU A 228 11.27 26.64 -7.33
N ARG A 229 10.93 25.38 -7.62
CA ARG A 229 10.93 24.84 -8.99
C ARG A 229 9.58 24.90 -9.69
N PHE A 230 8.51 24.61 -8.94
CA PHE A 230 7.15 24.47 -9.46
C PHE A 230 6.20 25.57 -8.97
N GLY A 231 6.71 26.51 -8.17
CA GLY A 231 5.91 27.51 -7.47
C GLY A 231 5.26 26.95 -6.20
N THR A 232 4.90 27.83 -5.27
CA THR A 232 4.23 27.43 -4.02
C THR A 232 2.84 26.88 -4.34
N ALA A 233 2.64 25.59 -4.08
CA ALA A 233 1.34 24.94 -4.26
C ALA A 233 0.30 25.56 -3.33
N ALA A 234 -0.87 25.93 -3.89
CA ALA A 234 -1.98 26.46 -3.11
C ALA A 234 -2.57 25.41 -2.15
N GLN A 235 -2.45 24.12 -2.51
CA GLN A 235 -2.87 23.00 -1.69
C GLN A 235 -1.82 21.90 -1.71
N THR A 236 -1.65 21.24 -0.57
CA THR A 236 -0.79 20.06 -0.44
C THR A 236 -1.55 18.94 0.25
N ALA A 237 -1.57 17.77 -0.37
CA ALA A 237 -2.06 16.54 0.23
C ALA A 237 -0.88 15.63 0.60
N LEU A 238 -1.02 14.94 1.73
CA LEU A 238 -0.13 13.86 2.15
C LEU A 238 -0.93 12.56 2.09
N ALA A 239 -0.38 11.50 1.50
CA ALA A 239 -1.09 10.22 1.41
C ALA A 239 -0.16 9.00 1.47
N GLY A 240 -0.70 7.90 1.99
CA GLY A 240 -0.05 6.60 2.02
C GLY A 240 -0.94 5.53 2.66
N SER A 241 -0.49 4.27 2.59
CA SER A 241 -1.19 3.14 3.21
C SER A 241 -0.44 2.51 4.38
N SER A 242 -1.15 1.79 5.25
CA SER A 242 -0.54 1.03 6.35
C SER A 242 0.26 1.96 7.27
N PHE A 243 1.57 1.75 7.45
CA PHE A 243 2.42 2.74 8.14
C PHE A 243 2.49 4.10 7.44
N GLY A 244 2.38 4.16 6.12
CA GLY A 244 2.21 5.40 5.36
C GLY A 244 0.92 6.14 5.73
N GLY A 245 -0.17 5.41 5.96
CA GLY A 245 -1.44 5.98 6.46
C GLY A 245 -1.31 6.46 7.91
N LEU A 246 -0.61 5.70 8.76
CA LEU A 246 -0.29 6.08 10.13
C LEU A 246 0.50 7.41 10.20
N VAL A 247 1.60 7.52 9.46
CA VAL A 247 2.43 8.75 9.46
C VAL A 247 1.70 9.92 8.82
N THR A 248 0.82 9.67 7.84
CA THR A 248 -0.03 10.70 7.24
C THR A 248 -0.97 11.29 8.30
N LEU A 249 -1.70 10.44 9.03
CA LEU A 249 -2.63 10.89 10.07
C LEU A 249 -1.89 11.58 11.23
N TYR A 250 -0.78 10.98 11.68
CA TYR A 250 0.07 11.55 12.72
C TYR A 250 0.61 12.93 12.32
N GLY A 251 1.14 13.08 11.11
CA GLY A 251 1.69 14.34 10.60
C GLY A 251 0.64 15.44 10.50
N GLY A 252 -0.54 15.13 9.99
CA GLY A 252 -1.66 16.07 9.92
C GLY A 252 -2.12 16.57 11.30
N LEU A 253 -2.16 15.69 12.30
CA LEU A 253 -2.51 16.09 13.66
C LEU A 253 -1.35 16.77 14.42
N ARG A 254 -0.09 16.48 14.05
CA ARG A 254 1.10 17.11 14.65
C ARG A 254 1.31 18.54 14.15
N ALA A 255 1.16 18.75 12.84
CA ALA A 255 1.46 20.00 12.16
C ALA A 255 0.33 20.36 11.18
N PRO A 256 -0.87 20.70 11.69
CA PRO A 256 -2.06 20.86 10.84
C PRO A 256 -1.97 22.06 9.88
N THR A 257 -1.10 23.04 10.16
CA THR A 257 -0.81 24.16 9.24
C THR A 257 0.08 23.74 8.07
N GLU A 258 0.87 22.68 8.24
CA GLU A 258 1.75 22.15 7.21
C GLU A 258 1.06 21.09 6.34
N PHE A 259 0.21 20.28 6.96
CA PHE A 259 -0.46 19.13 6.36
C PHE A 259 -1.97 19.17 6.67
N ALA A 260 -2.77 19.70 5.73
CA ALA A 260 -4.20 19.92 5.93
C ALA A 260 -5.10 19.01 5.09
N THR A 261 -4.57 18.24 4.13
CA THR A 261 -5.36 17.23 3.40
C THR A 261 -4.65 15.87 3.49
N LEU A 262 -5.36 14.87 4.03
CA LEU A 262 -4.78 13.59 4.41
C LEU A 262 -5.49 12.44 3.68
N GLY A 263 -4.76 11.73 2.83
CA GLY A 263 -5.19 10.46 2.23
C GLY A 263 -4.71 9.28 3.08
N VAL A 264 -5.55 8.83 4.02
CA VAL A 264 -5.22 7.82 5.04
C VAL A 264 -5.80 6.48 4.64
N PHE A 265 -5.00 5.66 3.94
CA PHE A 265 -5.42 4.35 3.45
C PHE A 265 -5.02 3.25 4.43
N SER A 266 -5.95 2.39 4.81
CA SER A 266 -5.73 1.19 5.63
C SER A 266 -4.73 1.41 6.78
N PRO A 267 -4.93 2.44 7.64
CA PRO A 267 -3.87 2.89 8.54
C PRO A 267 -3.55 1.83 9.60
N ALA A 268 -2.26 1.52 9.74
CA ALA A 268 -1.76 0.62 10.77
C ALA A 268 -1.74 1.32 12.14
N ILE A 269 -2.90 1.42 12.79
CA ILE A 269 -3.04 2.14 14.07
C ILE A 269 -2.62 1.33 15.30
N PHE A 270 -2.31 0.04 15.15
CA PHE A 270 -1.94 -0.88 16.22
C PHE A 270 -0.58 -0.65 16.91
N PRO A 271 0.46 0.01 16.32
CA PRO A 271 1.77 0.11 16.94
C PRO A 271 1.75 0.71 18.34
N ALA A 272 2.66 0.21 19.18
CA ALA A 272 2.78 0.59 20.59
C ALA A 272 1.45 0.49 21.36
N ASP A 273 0.72 -0.61 21.15
CA ASP A 273 -0.59 -0.84 21.77
C ASP A 273 -1.58 0.31 21.48
N PHE A 274 -1.76 0.63 20.20
CA PHE A 274 -2.63 1.71 19.73
C PHE A 274 -2.29 3.12 20.25
N GLU A 275 -1.00 3.44 20.43
CA GLU A 275 -0.54 4.73 21.00
C GLU A 275 -1.06 5.95 20.24
N LEU A 276 -1.30 5.82 18.93
CA LEU A 276 -1.90 6.88 18.13
C LEU A 276 -3.21 7.39 18.74
N LEU A 277 -4.09 6.48 19.18
CA LEU A 277 -5.42 6.82 19.69
C LEU A 277 -5.34 7.65 20.99
N ARG A 278 -4.41 7.28 21.89
CA ARG A 278 -4.15 8.08 23.12
C ARG A 278 -3.49 9.39 22.79
N TRP A 279 -2.50 9.37 21.89
CA TRP A 279 -1.74 10.55 21.51
C TRP A 279 -2.61 11.59 20.81
N MET A 280 -3.60 11.19 19.99
CA MET A 280 -4.48 12.15 19.31
C MET A 280 -5.56 12.76 20.20
N GLU A 281 -5.83 12.19 21.38
CA GLU A 281 -6.95 12.62 22.23
C GLU A 281 -6.92 14.10 22.63
N PRO A 282 -5.78 14.70 23.05
CA PRO A 282 -5.74 16.14 23.36
C PRO A 282 -5.56 17.04 22.12
N ARG A 283 -5.47 16.49 20.90
CA ARG A 283 -5.09 17.22 19.69
C ARG A 283 -6.30 17.57 18.82
N THR A 284 -6.19 18.71 18.14
CA THR A 284 -7.16 19.22 17.17
C THR A 284 -6.45 19.80 15.96
N ALA A 285 -7.02 19.61 14.78
CA ALA A 285 -6.52 20.10 13.51
C ALA A 285 -7.71 20.68 12.72
N PRO A 286 -8.28 21.83 13.15
CA PRO A 286 -9.58 22.30 12.68
C PRO A 286 -9.64 22.61 11.18
N GLN A 287 -8.50 22.79 10.51
CA GLN A 287 -8.38 22.96 9.06
C GLN A 287 -8.21 21.66 8.29
N ALA A 288 -7.88 20.55 8.96
CA ALA A 288 -7.53 19.31 8.31
C ALA A 288 -8.77 18.60 7.74
N ARG A 289 -8.62 18.05 6.54
CA ARG A 289 -9.60 17.20 5.88
C ARG A 289 -8.98 15.82 5.73
N ILE A 290 -9.74 14.79 6.07
CA ILE A 290 -9.25 13.42 6.14
C ILE A 290 -10.10 12.52 5.26
N TRP A 291 -9.47 11.90 4.27
CA TRP A 291 -9.99 10.71 3.60
C TRP A 291 -9.50 9.49 4.35
N LEU A 292 -10.39 8.82 5.09
CA LEU A 292 -10.09 7.60 5.83
C LEU A 292 -10.63 6.40 5.05
N ASP A 293 -9.74 5.49 4.71
CA ASP A 293 -10.01 4.41 3.79
C ASP A 293 -9.58 3.05 4.36
N MET A 294 -10.34 1.99 4.06
CA MET A 294 -10.06 0.62 4.50
C MET A 294 -10.78 -0.37 3.58
N GLY A 295 -10.21 -1.55 3.34
CA GLY A 295 -10.89 -2.70 2.74
C GLY A 295 -11.62 -3.55 3.78
N ASP A 296 -12.69 -4.23 3.40
CA ASP A 296 -13.44 -5.13 4.29
C ASP A 296 -12.86 -6.54 4.40
N HIS A 297 -11.69 -6.80 3.81
CA HIS A 297 -10.93 -8.06 3.89
C HIS A 297 -9.53 -7.89 4.51
N GLU A 298 -9.36 -6.91 5.40
CA GLU A 298 -8.05 -6.56 5.98
C GLU A 298 -7.75 -7.25 7.33
N ALA A 299 -8.01 -8.54 7.41
CA ALA A 299 -7.65 -9.38 8.57
C ALA A 299 -7.46 -10.84 8.16
N ALA A 300 -7.17 -11.72 9.11
CA ALA A 300 -7.07 -13.16 8.87
C ALA A 300 -8.43 -13.86 8.71
N SER A 301 -9.54 -13.18 9.03
CA SER A 301 -10.90 -13.73 8.97
C SER A 301 -11.93 -12.63 8.75
N LEU A 302 -13.12 -12.99 8.25
CA LEU A 302 -14.24 -12.09 8.07
C LEU A 302 -14.64 -11.39 9.38
N ASP A 303 -14.68 -12.11 10.50
CA ASP A 303 -15.02 -11.52 11.81
C ASP A 303 -13.97 -10.48 12.21
N GLY A 304 -12.67 -10.81 12.09
CA GLY A 304 -11.59 -9.87 12.35
C GLY A 304 -11.61 -8.67 11.39
N ALA A 305 -12.00 -8.87 10.14
CA ALA A 305 -12.10 -7.78 9.17
C ALA A 305 -13.28 -6.86 9.49
N ALA A 306 -14.41 -7.40 9.95
CA ALA A 306 -15.54 -6.62 10.46
C ALA A 306 -15.16 -5.81 11.71
N GLU A 307 -14.30 -6.36 12.60
CA GLU A 307 -13.72 -5.60 13.71
C GLU A 307 -12.84 -4.45 13.22
N MET A 308 -11.99 -4.67 12.20
CA MET A 308 -11.16 -3.62 11.60
C MET A 308 -11.98 -2.50 10.95
N VAL A 309 -13.07 -2.85 10.25
CA VAL A 309 -14.03 -1.88 9.72
C VAL A 309 -14.69 -1.07 10.86
N SER A 310 -15.07 -1.75 11.94
CA SER A 310 -15.65 -1.09 13.12
C SER A 310 -14.67 -0.14 13.79
N LEU A 311 -13.40 -0.52 13.93
CA LEU A 311 -12.32 0.33 14.44
C LEU A 311 -12.08 1.54 13.53
N THR A 312 -12.17 1.37 12.21
CA THR A 312 -12.05 2.46 11.24
C THR A 312 -13.18 3.49 11.42
N HIS A 313 -14.42 3.03 11.58
CA HIS A 313 -15.54 3.91 11.90
C HIS A 313 -15.41 4.60 13.26
N ALA A 314 -14.90 3.90 14.28
CA ALA A 314 -14.64 4.47 15.59
C ALA A 314 -13.57 5.58 15.53
N LEU A 315 -12.48 5.35 14.78
CA LEU A 315 -11.44 6.35 14.51
C LEU A 315 -12.03 7.59 13.83
N ALA A 316 -12.86 7.40 12.79
CA ALA A 316 -13.57 8.51 12.15
C ALA A 316 -14.44 9.30 13.14
N GLY A 317 -15.14 8.60 14.04
CA GLY A 317 -15.93 9.21 15.12
C GLY A 317 -15.11 10.10 16.05
N GLN A 318 -13.90 9.66 16.43
CA GLN A 318 -12.97 10.44 17.25
C GLN A 318 -12.38 11.64 16.50
N LEU A 319 -12.18 11.52 15.19
CA LEU A 319 -11.60 12.58 14.35
C LEU A 319 -12.60 13.69 13.99
N ARG A 320 -13.87 13.37 13.73
CA ARG A 320 -14.90 14.35 13.33
C ARG A 320 -14.99 15.62 14.20
N PRO A 321 -14.92 15.56 15.54
CA PRO A 321 -14.95 16.79 16.36
C PRO A 321 -13.61 17.57 16.36
N LYS A 322 -12.54 17.00 15.79
CA LYS A 322 -11.18 17.55 15.85
C LYS A 322 -10.74 18.22 14.55
N VAL A 323 -11.42 17.94 13.43
CA VAL A 323 -11.00 18.33 12.07
C VAL A 323 -12.18 18.90 11.27
N SER A 324 -11.94 19.51 10.10
CA SER A 324 -13.01 20.13 9.30
C SER A 324 -13.87 19.10 8.58
N GLU A 325 -13.27 17.99 8.14
CA GLU A 325 -13.96 16.97 7.37
C GLU A 325 -13.33 15.58 7.57
N VAL A 326 -14.17 14.56 7.70
CA VAL A 326 -13.76 13.15 7.62
C VAL A 326 -14.66 12.43 6.63
N HIS A 327 -14.11 12.06 5.48
CA HIS A 327 -14.70 11.14 4.52
C HIS A 327 -14.28 9.71 4.88
N VAL A 328 -15.21 8.75 4.88
CA VAL A 328 -14.90 7.34 5.17
C VAL A 328 -15.31 6.48 3.98
N THR A 329 -14.37 5.69 3.48
CA THR A 329 -14.58 4.75 2.37
C THR A 329 -14.22 3.34 2.81
N ILE A 330 -15.17 2.42 2.70
CA ILE A 330 -14.94 0.98 2.86
C ILE A 330 -15.01 0.32 1.49
N GLY A 331 -13.91 -0.28 1.05
CA GLY A 331 -13.87 -1.07 -0.18
C GLY A 331 -14.48 -2.45 0.05
N ALA A 332 -15.44 -2.84 -0.77
CA ALA A 332 -16.00 -4.19 -0.77
C ALA A 332 -15.05 -5.16 -1.47
N ASP A 333 -14.86 -6.35 -0.90
CA ASP A 333 -13.94 -7.39 -1.39
C ASP A 333 -12.48 -6.92 -1.49
N HIS A 334 -12.13 -5.88 -0.73
CA HIS A 334 -10.83 -5.22 -0.82
C HIS A 334 -9.92 -5.63 0.34
N TRP A 335 -8.68 -5.98 0.00
CA TRP A 335 -7.65 -6.50 0.91
C TRP A 335 -6.60 -5.42 1.27
N HIS A 336 -5.65 -5.78 2.13
CA HIS A 336 -4.54 -4.90 2.53
C HIS A 336 -3.40 -4.96 1.50
N ASP A 337 -3.66 -4.49 0.28
CA ASP A 337 -2.72 -4.56 -0.84
C ASP A 337 -2.79 -3.38 -1.81
N GLU A 338 -1.79 -3.30 -2.69
CA GLU A 338 -1.66 -2.27 -3.71
C GLU A 338 -2.82 -2.24 -4.72
N ALA A 339 -3.40 -3.39 -5.06
CA ALA A 339 -4.52 -3.48 -6.02
C ALA A 339 -5.74 -2.75 -5.47
N ALA A 340 -6.08 -3.06 -4.22
CA ALA A 340 -7.24 -2.53 -3.54
C ALA A 340 -7.08 -1.02 -3.29
N TRP A 341 -5.87 -0.57 -2.91
CA TRP A 341 -5.58 0.87 -2.77
C TRP A 341 -5.65 1.59 -4.12
N ALA A 342 -5.06 1.03 -5.18
CA ALA A 342 -5.13 1.59 -6.54
C ALA A 342 -6.59 1.77 -7.00
N ALA A 343 -7.47 0.81 -6.71
CA ALA A 343 -8.88 0.87 -7.08
C ALA A 343 -9.64 2.02 -6.40
N ARG A 344 -9.26 2.37 -5.16
CA ARG A 344 -9.94 3.42 -4.38
C ARG A 344 -9.30 4.80 -4.52
N PHE A 345 -8.02 4.85 -4.90
CA PHE A 345 -7.23 6.06 -4.98
C PHE A 345 -7.81 7.17 -5.90
N PRO A 346 -8.39 6.87 -7.08
CA PRO A 346 -9.01 7.90 -7.92
C PRO A 346 -10.14 8.67 -7.23
N ALA A 347 -10.89 8.04 -6.32
CA ALA A 347 -11.96 8.70 -5.59
C ALA A 347 -11.42 9.73 -4.60
N PHE A 348 -10.30 9.42 -3.93
CA PHE A 348 -9.56 10.37 -3.10
C PHE A 348 -9.03 11.55 -3.91
N LEU A 349 -8.39 11.30 -5.06
CA LEU A 349 -7.88 12.36 -5.93
C LEU A 349 -8.99 13.31 -6.34
N ARG A 350 -10.13 12.76 -6.77
CA ARG A 350 -11.29 13.56 -7.15
C ARG A 350 -11.79 14.39 -5.96
N TRP A 351 -12.02 13.78 -4.80
CA TRP A 351 -12.45 14.49 -3.59
C TRP A 351 -11.51 15.64 -3.20
N TRP A 352 -10.20 15.42 -3.27
CA TRP A 352 -9.21 16.46 -2.98
C TRP A 352 -9.22 17.58 -4.03
N LEU A 353 -9.25 17.24 -5.33
CA LEU A 353 -9.06 18.19 -6.41
C LEU A 353 -10.35 18.88 -6.89
N THR A 354 -11.55 18.32 -6.70
CA THR A 354 -12.79 18.95 -7.17
C THR A 354 -13.30 20.05 -6.24
N ASP A 355 -13.02 19.96 -4.94
CA ASP A 355 -13.32 21.04 -4.00
C ASP A 355 -12.47 22.31 -4.22
N LEU A 356 -11.49 22.25 -5.14
CA LEU A 356 -10.82 23.44 -5.69
C LEU A 356 -11.79 24.36 -6.46
N SER A 357 -12.79 23.78 -7.13
CA SER A 357 -13.67 24.52 -8.06
C SER A 357 -14.80 25.30 -7.39
N ALA A 358 -15.13 24.99 -6.13
CA ALA A 358 -16.17 25.69 -5.37
C ALA A 358 -15.67 26.95 -4.65
N SER A 359 -14.37 27.25 -4.75
CA SER A 359 -13.69 28.32 -3.99
C SER A 359 -13.23 29.51 -4.85
N HIS A 360 -13.68 29.61 -6.10
CA HIS A 360 -13.36 30.72 -7.03
C HIS A 360 -14.61 31.45 -7.51
#